data_AF-A0A1H3QXX9-F1
#
_entry.id   AF-A0A1H3QXX9-F1
#
_cell.length_a   1.000
_cell.length_b   1.000
_cell.length_c   1.000
_cell.angle_alpha   90.00
_cell.angle_beta   90.00
_cell.angle_gamma   90.00
#
_symmetry.space_group_name_H-M   'P 1'
#
loop_
_entity.id
_entity.type
_entity.pdbx_description
1 polymer ?
#
loop_
_entity_poly.entity_id
_entity_poly.type
_entity_poly.pdbx_seq_one_letter_code
_entity_poly.pdbx_strand_id
1 'polypeptide(L)'
;MCVVATDRNELKAWYSNLGAKLDLKAVAAPGGAGLVSCDDDIWSVVPRGSGAAGCGQSDYDALAGTSMAAPQVAGVAALLFAQGRSLDNVYSVLMSTARTPAGVLRGVYTPAYGWGIVDAGAAVAAPRA
;
A
#
# COMPACT_ATOMS: atom_id res chain seq x y z
N MET A 1 -1.40 -12.18 -2.74
CA MET A 1 -2.15 -10.95 -3.05
C MET A 1 -1.23 -9.96 -3.74
N CYS A 2 -1.67 -9.34 -4.82
CA CYS A 2 -0.92 -8.30 -5.53
C CYS A 2 -1.13 -6.93 -4.89
N VAL A 3 -0.11 -6.08 -4.98
CA VAL A 3 -0.13 -4.72 -4.44
C VAL A 3 0.25 -3.74 -5.54
N VAL A 4 -0.68 -2.84 -5.85
CA VAL A 4 -0.48 -1.70 -6.75
C VAL A 4 0.12 -0.53 -5.97
N ALA A 5 1.04 0.22 -6.57
CA ALA A 5 1.58 1.42 -5.96
C ALA A 5 0.73 2.66 -6.28
N THR A 6 0.51 3.51 -5.28
CA THR A 6 -0.05 4.85 -5.44
C THR A 6 0.94 5.93 -5.01
N ASP A 7 0.78 7.13 -5.57
CA ASP A 7 1.47 8.33 -5.09
C ASP A 7 0.72 8.97 -3.89
N ARG A 8 1.24 10.10 -3.40
CA ARG A 8 0.64 10.84 -2.27
C ARG A 8 -0.75 11.40 -2.56
N ASN A 9 -1.07 11.62 -3.83
CA ASN A 9 -2.37 12.11 -4.28
C ASN A 9 -3.34 10.95 -4.51
N GLU A 10 -2.95 9.74 -4.10
CA GLU A 10 -3.73 8.50 -4.22
C GLU A 10 -3.97 8.07 -5.67
N LEU A 11 -3.21 8.64 -6.61
CA LEU A 11 -3.23 8.21 -8.01
C LEU A 11 -2.35 6.97 -8.15
N LYS A 12 -2.77 6.03 -9.01
CA LYS A 12 -1.93 4.89 -9.37
C LYS A 12 -0.60 5.40 -9.93
N ALA A 13 0.50 5.03 -9.30
CA ALA A 13 1.83 5.41 -9.74
C ALA A 13 2.04 5.02 -11.21
N TRP A 14 2.72 5.87 -11.98
CA TRP A 14 2.83 5.71 -13.44
C TRP A 14 3.55 4.42 -13.83
N TYR A 15 4.53 4.00 -13.04
CA TYR A 15 5.30 2.76 -13.23
C TYR A 15 4.54 1.50 -12.78
N SER A 16 3.47 1.63 -11.99
CA SER A 16 2.77 0.46 -11.43
C SER A 16 1.89 -0.22 -12.48
N ASN A 17 2.04 -1.54 -12.58
CA ASN A 17 1.07 -2.41 -13.27
C ASN A 17 -0.31 -2.36 -12.59
N LEU A 18 -1.32 -2.83 -13.31
CA LEU A 18 -2.71 -2.93 -12.87
C LEU A 18 -2.91 -4.09 -11.87
N GLY A 19 -3.93 -3.96 -11.02
CA GLY A 19 -4.39 -5.00 -10.09
C GLY A 19 -5.24 -6.10 -10.74
N ALA A 20 -5.18 -6.25 -12.07
CA ALA A 20 -6.01 -7.17 -12.84
C ALA A 20 -5.52 -8.63 -12.69
N LYS A 21 -6.17 -9.39 -11.80
CA LYS A 21 -5.92 -10.82 -11.60
C LYS A 21 -7.19 -11.65 -11.69
N LEU A 22 -7.05 -12.90 -12.13
CA LEU A 22 -8.16 -13.87 -12.20
C LEU A 22 -8.76 -14.19 -10.83
N ASP A 23 -7.93 -14.24 -9.77
CA ASP A 23 -8.37 -14.51 -8.40
C ASP A 23 -8.88 -13.26 -7.66
N LEU A 24 -8.84 -12.09 -8.32
CA LEU A 24 -9.20 -10.78 -7.78
C LEU A 24 -8.45 -10.40 -6.48
N LYS A 25 -7.38 -11.10 -6.10
CA LYS A 25 -6.62 -10.82 -4.87
C LYS A 25 -5.61 -9.70 -5.11
N ALA A 26 -6.11 -8.48 -5.25
CA ALA A 26 -5.29 -7.28 -5.45
C ALA A 26 -5.81 -6.08 -4.62
N VAL A 27 -4.89 -5.31 -4.06
CA VAL A 27 -5.15 -4.02 -3.39
C VAL A 27 -4.08 -3.02 -3.82
N ALA A 28 -4.21 -1.78 -3.39
CA ALA A 28 -3.22 -0.73 -3.56
C ALA A 28 -2.66 -0.28 -2.20
N ALA A 29 -1.47 0.31 -2.22
CA ALA A 29 -0.89 1.01 -1.09
C ALA A 29 0.09 2.10 -1.57
N PRO A 30 0.39 3.10 -0.74
CA PRO A 30 1.41 4.10 -1.02
C PRO A 30 2.75 3.46 -1.41
N GLY A 31 3.19 3.73 -2.64
CA GLY A 31 4.47 3.25 -3.17
C GLY A 31 5.37 4.36 -3.69
N GLY A 32 4.91 5.61 -3.69
CA GLY A 32 5.66 6.77 -4.17
C GLY A 32 5.40 7.11 -5.63
N ALA A 33 5.66 8.36 -6.01
CA ALA A 33 5.53 8.86 -7.37
C ALA A 33 6.68 8.42 -8.29
N GLY A 34 7.89 8.23 -7.78
CA GLY A 34 9.11 7.95 -8.54
C GLY A 34 9.44 9.08 -9.52
N LEU A 35 9.28 10.32 -9.06
CA LEU A 35 9.51 11.55 -9.84
C LEU A 35 10.55 12.43 -9.15
N VAL A 36 10.56 13.73 -9.43
CA VAL A 36 11.61 14.66 -8.98
C VAL A 36 11.52 15.03 -7.49
N SER A 37 10.34 14.97 -6.89
CA SER A 37 10.11 15.39 -5.50
C SER A 37 10.29 14.22 -4.55
N CYS A 38 11.26 14.32 -3.65
CA CYS A 38 11.53 13.29 -2.64
C CYS A 38 10.35 13.09 -1.67
N ASP A 39 9.61 14.17 -1.39
CA ASP A 39 8.45 14.13 -0.49
C ASP A 39 7.22 13.44 -1.09
N ASP A 40 7.28 13.07 -2.37
CA ASP A 40 6.23 12.31 -3.04
C ASP A 40 6.51 10.79 -3.01
N ASP A 41 7.65 10.36 -2.45
CA ASP A 41 8.11 8.98 -2.34
C ASP A 41 8.13 8.46 -0.90
N ILE A 42 8.46 7.17 -0.72
CA ILE A 42 8.44 6.51 0.59
C ILE A 42 9.81 6.66 1.25
N TRP A 43 9.86 7.50 2.28
CA TRP A 43 11.03 7.65 3.15
C TRP A 43 11.40 6.33 3.82
N SER A 44 12.56 5.82 3.45
CA SER A 44 13.08 4.54 3.89
C SER A 44 14.39 4.74 4.64
N VAL A 45 14.53 4.07 5.78
CA VAL A 45 15.82 4.03 6.50
C VAL A 45 16.85 3.29 5.65
N VAL A 46 18.04 3.86 5.54
CA VAL A 46 19.17 3.27 4.82
C VAL A 46 20.40 3.23 5.74
N PRO A 47 21.45 2.47 5.39
CA PRO A 47 22.70 2.51 6.14
C PRO A 47 23.16 3.93 6.41
N ARG A 48 23.72 4.16 7.61
CA ARG A 48 24.08 5.50 8.04
C ARG A 48 25.07 6.15 7.07
N GLY A 49 24.76 7.38 6.67
CA GLY A 49 25.54 8.14 5.69
C GLY A 49 25.32 7.75 4.22
N SER A 50 24.42 6.80 3.91
CA SER A 50 24.06 6.44 2.53
C SER A 50 22.71 7.00 2.08
N GLY A 51 22.17 8.00 2.79
CA GLY A 51 20.93 8.67 2.46
C GLY A 51 20.98 9.52 1.20
N ALA A 52 19.81 9.98 0.77
CA ALA A 52 19.68 10.89 -0.36
C ALA A 52 20.10 12.31 0.03
N ALA A 53 21.38 12.62 -0.15
CA ALA A 53 21.92 13.96 0.07
C ALA A 53 21.19 15.02 -0.79
N GLY A 54 20.75 14.66 -2.00
CA GLY A 54 19.94 15.52 -2.88
C GLY A 54 18.58 15.89 -2.30
N CYS A 55 18.10 15.15 -1.31
CA CYS A 55 16.89 15.43 -0.56
C CYS A 55 17.15 15.93 0.88
N GLY A 56 18.41 16.31 1.19
CA GLY A 56 18.79 16.80 2.51
C GLY A 56 18.83 15.73 3.61
N GLN A 57 18.91 14.44 3.26
CA GLN A 57 18.91 13.33 4.22
C GLN A 57 20.24 12.57 4.22
N SER A 58 20.71 12.18 5.41
CA SER A 58 21.93 11.39 5.59
C SER A 58 21.68 9.91 5.86
N ASP A 59 20.58 9.58 6.54
CA ASP A 59 20.25 8.22 6.99
C ASP A 59 18.90 7.73 6.41
N TYR A 60 18.30 8.51 5.52
CA TYR A 60 17.05 8.21 4.83
C TYR A 60 17.19 8.42 3.32
N ASP A 61 16.48 7.60 2.57
CA ASP A 61 16.34 7.72 1.12
C ASP A 61 14.85 7.74 0.73
N ALA A 62 14.53 8.48 -0.32
CA ALA A 62 13.19 8.58 -0.87
C ALA A 62 13.04 7.52 -1.97
N LEU A 63 12.35 6.43 -1.66
CA LEU A 63 12.24 5.28 -2.55
C LEU A 63 10.83 5.15 -3.12
N ALA A 64 10.76 4.85 -4.42
CA ALA A 64 9.52 4.57 -5.13
C ALA A 64 9.49 3.13 -5.65
N GLY A 65 8.33 2.50 -5.55
CA GLY A 65 8.10 1.20 -6.16
C GLY A 65 6.92 0.44 -5.57
N THR A 66 6.46 -0.56 -6.32
CA THR A 66 5.55 -1.58 -5.76
C THR A 66 6.21 -2.36 -4.61
N SER A 67 7.55 -2.43 -4.59
CA SER A 67 8.34 -2.93 -3.46
C SER A 67 8.19 -2.10 -2.18
N MET A 68 7.79 -0.82 -2.27
CA MET A 68 7.52 0.05 -1.12
C MET A 68 6.05 -0.01 -0.71
N ALA A 69 5.14 -0.25 -1.67
CA ALA A 69 3.72 -0.48 -1.38
C ALA A 69 3.48 -1.84 -0.68
N ALA A 70 4.15 -2.91 -1.15
CA ALA A 70 3.99 -4.26 -0.63
C ALA A 70 4.19 -4.41 0.90
N PRO A 71 5.26 -3.88 1.54
CA PRO A 71 5.45 -4.01 2.97
C PRO A 71 4.36 -3.31 3.80
N GLN A 72 3.70 -2.28 3.28
CA GLN A 72 2.59 -1.63 3.98
C GLN A 72 1.38 -2.57 4.08
N VAL A 73 1.03 -3.25 2.98
CA VAL A 73 -0.03 -4.27 2.99
C VAL A 73 0.35 -5.46 3.87
N ALA A 74 1.63 -5.88 3.83
CA ALA A 74 2.13 -6.94 4.71
C ALA A 74 2.03 -6.56 6.19
N GLY A 75 2.30 -5.30 6.55
CA GLY A 75 2.13 -4.79 7.91
C GLY A 75 0.69 -4.85 8.38
N VAL A 76 -0.27 -4.43 7.56
CA VAL A 76 -1.71 -4.54 7.90
C VAL A 76 -2.14 -6.00 8.01
N ALA A 77 -1.68 -6.87 7.11
CA ALA A 77 -1.93 -8.31 7.21
C ALA A 77 -1.37 -8.89 8.52
N ALA A 78 -0.17 -8.49 8.94
CA ALA A 78 0.43 -8.93 10.20
C ALA A 78 -0.39 -8.47 11.42
N LEU A 79 -0.92 -7.25 11.42
CA LEU A 79 -1.85 -6.78 12.46
C LEU A 79 -3.11 -7.65 12.53
N LEU A 80 -3.66 -8.04 11.39
CA LEU A 80 -4.83 -8.92 11.31
C LEU A 80 -4.50 -10.35 11.79
N PHE A 81 -3.34 -10.89 11.42
CA PHE A 81 -2.88 -12.18 11.94
C PHE A 81 -2.63 -12.15 13.45
N ALA A 82 -2.12 -11.04 14.00
CA ALA A 82 -1.95 -10.86 15.44
C ALA A 82 -3.29 -10.87 16.20
N GLN A 83 -4.42 -10.62 15.52
CA GLN A 83 -5.77 -10.79 16.09
C GLN A 83 -6.28 -12.25 16.05
N GLY A 84 -5.47 -13.20 15.59
CA GLY A 84 -5.86 -14.61 15.47
C GLY A 84 -6.72 -14.94 14.24
N ARG A 85 -6.75 -14.06 13.23
CA ARG A 85 -7.55 -14.28 12.02
C ARG A 85 -6.95 -15.35 11.13
N SER A 86 -7.81 -16.15 10.50
CA SER A 86 -7.40 -17.08 9.45
C SER A 86 -6.93 -16.35 8.20
N LEU A 87 -6.13 -17.01 7.35
CA LEU A 87 -5.64 -16.45 6.09
C LEU A 87 -6.78 -15.92 5.20
N ASP A 88 -7.88 -16.67 5.09
CA ASP A 88 -9.02 -16.26 4.28
C ASP A 88 -9.73 -15.04 4.85
N ASN A 89 -9.85 -14.96 6.18
CA ASN A 89 -10.40 -13.79 6.83
C ASN A 89 -9.50 -12.55 6.65
N VAL A 90 -8.17 -12.72 6.69
CA VAL A 90 -7.22 -11.62 6.39
C VAL A 90 -7.41 -11.09 4.98
N TYR A 91 -7.49 -11.97 3.97
CA TYR A 91 -7.77 -11.53 2.59
C TYR A 91 -9.12 -10.82 2.49
N SER A 92 -10.17 -11.39 3.05
CA SER A 92 -11.52 -10.82 3.02
C SER A 92 -11.57 -9.42 3.66
N VAL A 93 -10.93 -9.24 4.81
CA VAL A 93 -10.87 -7.95 5.49
C VAL A 93 -10.07 -6.94 4.68
N LEU A 94 -8.85 -7.29 4.22
CA LEU A 94 -8.03 -6.38 3.41
C LEU A 94 -8.76 -5.90 2.15
N MET A 95 -9.53 -6.77 1.50
CA MET A 95 -10.29 -6.42 0.28
C MET A 95 -11.56 -5.62 0.60
N SER A 96 -12.33 -6.01 1.62
CA SER A 96 -13.62 -5.36 1.93
C SER A 96 -13.46 -4.00 2.62
N THR A 97 -12.37 -3.77 3.35
CA THR A 97 -12.12 -2.50 4.04
C THR A 97 -11.20 -1.55 3.26
N ALA A 98 -10.56 -2.03 2.19
CA ALA A 98 -9.81 -1.17 1.28
C ALA A 98 -10.72 -0.08 0.69
N ARG A 99 -10.18 1.13 0.57
CA ARG A 99 -10.92 2.32 0.17
C ARG A 99 -10.53 2.76 -1.24
N THR A 100 -11.47 3.35 -1.97
CA THR A 100 -11.14 4.07 -3.19
C THR A 100 -10.30 5.31 -2.87
N PRO A 101 -9.60 5.89 -3.88
CA PRO A 101 -9.03 7.22 -3.74
C PRO A 101 -10.05 8.23 -3.20
N ALA A 102 -9.59 9.19 -2.39
CA ALA A 102 -10.35 10.13 -1.59
C ALA A 102 -11.32 9.51 -0.54
N GLY A 103 -11.30 8.19 -0.35
CA GLY A 103 -12.05 7.50 0.72
C GLY A 103 -13.56 7.43 0.50
N VAL A 104 -14.05 7.66 -0.73
CA VAL A 104 -15.48 7.76 -1.05
C VAL A 104 -16.22 6.43 -0.87
N LEU A 105 -15.61 5.32 -1.31
CA LEU A 105 -16.19 3.98 -1.25
C LEU A 105 -15.19 2.99 -0.63
N ARG A 106 -15.69 1.85 -0.14
CA ARG A 106 -14.88 0.71 0.34
C ARG A 106 -15.34 -0.59 -0.27
N GLY A 107 -14.42 -1.55 -0.42
CA GLY A 107 -14.73 -2.87 -0.96
C GLY A 107 -15.18 -2.83 -2.42
N VAL A 108 -14.64 -1.90 -3.21
CA VAL A 108 -14.97 -1.75 -4.63
C VAL A 108 -13.75 -2.09 -5.46
N TYR A 109 -13.87 -3.12 -6.28
CA TYR A 109 -12.81 -3.52 -7.19
C TYR A 109 -12.74 -2.61 -8.42
N THR A 110 -11.52 -2.21 -8.77
CA THR A 110 -11.18 -1.55 -10.04
C THR A 110 -9.89 -2.15 -10.60
N PRO A 111 -9.73 -2.26 -11.93
CA PRO A 111 -8.46 -2.72 -12.50
C PRO A 111 -7.25 -1.87 -12.09
N ALA A 112 -7.46 -0.58 -11.85
CA ALA A 112 -6.39 0.35 -11.49
C ALA A 112 -5.91 0.18 -10.05
N TYR A 113 -6.78 -0.15 -9.08
CA TYR A 113 -6.44 -0.17 -7.65
C TYR A 113 -6.67 -1.53 -6.98
N GLY A 114 -7.09 -2.56 -7.73
CA GLY A 114 -7.67 -3.75 -7.12
C GLY A 114 -8.90 -3.36 -6.30
N TRP A 115 -9.04 -3.90 -5.09
CA TRP A 115 -10.12 -3.54 -4.15
C TRP A 115 -9.98 -2.15 -3.51
N GLY A 116 -8.90 -1.41 -3.82
CA GLY A 116 -8.64 -0.08 -3.29
C GLY A 116 -7.36 0.00 -2.46
N ILE A 117 -7.09 1.19 -1.93
CA ILE A 117 -5.96 1.48 -1.03
C ILE A 117 -6.25 0.86 0.33
N VAL A 118 -5.31 0.10 0.88
CA VAL A 118 -5.47 -0.53 2.20
C VAL A 118 -5.66 0.54 3.28
N ASP A 119 -6.68 0.34 4.11
CA ASP A 119 -7.00 1.17 5.29
C ASP A 119 -6.78 0.34 6.55
N ALA A 120 -5.65 0.59 7.24
CA ALA A 120 -5.26 -0.17 8.42
C ALA A 120 -6.26 -0.02 9.58
N GLY A 121 -6.81 1.18 9.77
CA GLY A 121 -7.78 1.46 10.84
C GLY A 121 -9.08 0.70 10.61
N ALA A 122 -9.62 0.77 9.40
CA ALA A 122 -10.83 0.03 9.04
C ALA A 122 -10.61 -1.49 9.09
N ALA A 123 -9.45 -1.98 8.63
CA ALA A 123 -9.12 -3.40 8.64
C ALA A 123 -9.07 -3.95 10.08
N VAL A 124 -8.33 -3.29 10.97
CA VAL A 124 -8.17 -3.73 12.37
C VAL A 124 -9.48 -3.66 13.15
N ALA A 125 -10.36 -2.70 12.82
CA ALA A 125 -11.68 -2.53 13.43
C ALA A 125 -12.77 -3.44 12.86
N ALA A 126 -12.51 -4.14 11.74
CA ALA A 126 -13.49 -5.04 11.12
C ALA A 126 -13.93 -6.12 12.12
N PRO A 127 -15.20 -6.56 12.11
CA PRO A 127 -15.66 -7.65 12.96
C PRO A 127 -14.79 -8.92 12.81
N ARG A 128 -14.60 -9.63 13.92
CA ARG A 128 -14.01 -10.98 13.89
C ARG A 128 -15.14 -11.95 13.53
N ALA A 129 -14.88 -12.83 12.57
CA ALA A 129 -15.80 -13.92 12.23
C ALA A 129 -15.65 -15.06 13.24
#